data_AF-A0A2J7QR89-F1
#
_entry.id   AF-A0A2J7QR89-F1
#
_cell.length_a   1.000
_cell.length_b   1.000
_cell.length_c   1.000
_cell.angle_alpha   90.00
_cell.angle_beta   90.00
_cell.angle_gamma   90.00
#
_symmetry.space_group_name_H-M   'P 1'
#
loop_
_entity.id
_entity.type
_entity.pdbx_description
1 polymer ?
#
loop_
_entity_poly.entity_id
_entity_poly.type
_entity_poly.pdbx_seq_one_letter_code
_entity_poly.pdbx_strand_id
1 'polypeptide(L)'
;MLCHMLQIDPMKRATIEDIKKHEWFQRDLPAYLFPSPVEQDSSVIDTDAVNEVCEKFGVKEQEVHSALLSGDPHDQLAIAYHLIIDNKRIADEAAKAELKDFYVASSPPPISFSPSELNPSPIRPHPERIAPLRDRVMGPNSGGGSDRPSRGTPVKRAKWHLGIRSQSKPNDIMNEVYRAMKALDFEWKVINPFHVRVRHKNALSGKYVKMSLQLYQVDYKSYLLDFKSFSSENNEENDGPSVTDPSVCQQQNTGHHTMEFFEMCAALITQLAR
;
A
#
# COMPACT_ATOMS: atom_id res chain seq x y z
N MET A 1 26.99 -5.76 -4.11
CA MET A 1 25.97 -5.03 -4.91
C MET A 1 25.53 -5.79 -6.17
N LEU A 2 26.42 -6.03 -7.15
CA LEU A 2 26.04 -6.67 -8.43
C LEU A 2 25.31 -8.01 -8.27
N CYS A 3 25.76 -8.86 -7.35
CA CYS A 3 25.09 -10.14 -7.08
C CYS A 3 23.64 -9.99 -6.58
N HIS A 4 23.30 -8.87 -5.93
CA HIS A 4 21.92 -8.61 -5.50
C HIS A 4 21.07 -8.00 -6.63
N MET A 5 21.66 -7.18 -7.49
CA MET A 5 20.98 -6.57 -8.64
C MET A 5 20.74 -7.56 -9.78
N LEU A 6 21.66 -8.50 -9.98
CA LEU A 6 21.60 -9.50 -11.05
C LEU A 6 21.02 -10.84 -10.58
N GLN A 7 20.20 -10.82 -9.52
CA GLN A 7 19.46 -12.00 -9.10
C GLN A 7 18.51 -12.46 -10.22
N ILE A 8 18.63 -13.75 -10.54
CA ILE A 8 17.76 -14.43 -11.52
C ILE A 8 16.32 -14.40 -11.03
N ASP A 9 16.11 -14.66 -9.74
CA ASP A 9 14.81 -14.57 -9.08
C ASP A 9 14.43 -13.09 -8.87
N PRO A 10 13.40 -12.57 -9.57
CA PRO A 10 13.01 -11.16 -9.44
C PRO A 10 12.48 -10.82 -8.04
N MET A 11 11.96 -11.79 -7.29
CA MET A 11 11.46 -11.56 -5.93
C MET A 11 12.59 -11.42 -4.90
N LYS A 12 13.79 -11.87 -5.25
CA LYS A 12 15.01 -11.73 -4.42
C LYS A 12 15.95 -10.64 -4.92
N ARG A 13 15.61 -10.02 -6.05
CA ARG A 13 16.42 -8.95 -6.65
C ARG A 13 16.35 -7.70 -5.79
N ALA A 14 17.49 -7.06 -5.59
CA ALA A 14 17.58 -5.82 -4.84
C ALA A 14 16.63 -4.77 -5.41
N THR A 15 15.88 -4.13 -4.52
CA THR A 15 15.08 -2.94 -4.82
C THR A 15 15.98 -1.70 -4.86
N ILE A 16 15.45 -0.58 -5.34
CA ILE A 16 16.16 0.70 -5.29
C ILE A 16 16.49 1.10 -3.85
N GLU A 17 15.60 0.82 -2.89
CA GLU A 17 15.88 1.09 -1.47
C GLU A 17 17.06 0.27 -0.95
N ASP A 18 17.16 -1.00 -1.34
CA ASP A 18 18.28 -1.86 -0.95
C ASP A 18 19.60 -1.37 -1.56
N ILE A 19 19.55 -0.87 -2.80
CA ILE A 19 20.71 -0.29 -3.49
C ILE A 19 21.15 1.01 -2.78
N LYS A 20 20.21 1.91 -2.46
CA LYS A 20 20.49 3.16 -1.72
C LYS A 20 21.15 2.91 -0.35
N LYS A 21 20.84 1.79 0.30
CA LYS A 21 21.40 1.39 1.59
C LYS A 21 22.75 0.69 1.49
N HIS A 22 23.20 0.34 0.29
CA HIS A 22 24.40 -0.47 0.11
C HIS A 22 25.67 0.39 0.21
N GLU A 23 26.63 0.00 1.06
CA GLU A 23 27.90 0.70 1.31
C GLU A 23 28.62 1.19 0.05
N TRP A 24 28.79 0.30 -0.94
CA TRP A 24 29.43 0.66 -2.22
C TRP A 24 28.69 1.77 -2.98
N PHE A 25 27.36 1.81 -2.90
CA PHE A 25 26.54 2.81 -3.59
C PHE A 25 26.55 4.15 -2.86
N GLN A 26 26.69 4.14 -1.54
CA GLN A 26 26.77 5.35 -0.72
C GLN A 26 28.13 6.05 -0.81
N ARG A 27 29.18 5.33 -1.21
CA ARG A 27 30.50 5.90 -1.39
C ARG A 27 30.47 7.00 -2.46
N ASP A 28 30.85 8.20 -2.05
CA ASP A 28 30.89 9.40 -2.91
C ASP A 28 29.55 9.70 -3.60
N LEU A 29 28.42 9.27 -3.00
CA LEU A 29 27.08 9.50 -3.54
C LEU A 29 26.67 10.98 -3.37
N PRO A 30 26.47 11.73 -4.47
CA PRO A 30 26.01 13.10 -4.36
C PRO A 30 24.58 13.19 -3.81
N ALA A 31 24.36 14.06 -2.83
CA ALA A 31 23.06 14.22 -2.15
C ALA A 31 21.91 14.54 -3.13
N TYR A 32 22.18 15.30 -4.20
CA TYR A 32 21.18 15.69 -5.19
C TYR A 32 20.63 14.53 -6.05
N LEU A 33 21.27 13.35 -6.08
CA LEU A 33 20.80 12.21 -6.88
C LEU A 33 19.61 11.50 -6.24
N PHE A 34 19.54 11.51 -4.91
CA PHE A 34 18.43 10.95 -4.16
C PHE A 34 18.05 11.95 -3.08
N PRO A 35 17.54 13.14 -3.49
CA PRO A 35 17.20 14.15 -2.54
C PRO A 35 16.18 13.54 -1.59
N SER A 36 16.38 13.76 -0.29
CA SER A 36 15.27 13.54 0.63
C SER A 36 14.06 14.30 0.06
N PRO A 37 12.82 13.82 0.18
CA PRO A 37 11.64 14.62 -0.18
C PRO A 37 11.57 15.98 0.55
N VAL A 38 12.51 16.24 1.48
CA VAL A 38 12.77 17.51 2.17
C VAL A 38 13.81 18.39 1.44
N GLU A 39 14.77 17.82 0.69
CA GLU A 39 15.91 18.53 0.08
C GLU A 39 15.58 19.23 -1.25
N GLN A 40 14.36 19.07 -1.77
CA GLN A 40 13.91 19.80 -2.97
C GLN A 40 14.01 21.33 -2.81
N ASP A 41 14.04 21.82 -1.56
CA ASP A 41 14.11 23.24 -1.25
C ASP A 41 15.54 23.81 -1.12
N SER A 42 16.59 22.98 -1.14
CA SER A 42 17.98 23.44 -0.86
C SER A 42 18.62 24.32 -1.95
N SER A 43 18.04 24.40 -3.15
CA SER A 43 18.46 25.36 -4.18
C SER A 43 17.85 26.76 -3.99
N VAL A 44 16.90 26.90 -3.07
CA VAL A 44 16.18 28.13 -2.77
C VAL A 44 16.59 28.55 -1.36
N ILE A 45 17.04 29.79 -1.20
CA ILE A 45 17.32 30.33 0.14
C ILE A 45 15.97 30.41 0.86
N ASP A 46 15.85 29.74 2.01
CA ASP A 46 14.64 29.75 2.83
C ASP A 46 14.50 31.15 3.45
N THR A 47 13.55 31.93 2.94
CA THR A 47 13.31 33.31 3.38
C THR A 47 12.84 33.38 4.82
N ASP A 48 12.17 32.34 5.34
CA ASP A 48 11.71 32.32 6.73
C ASP A 48 12.90 32.12 7.67
N ALA A 49 13.84 31.25 7.31
CA ALA A 49 15.08 31.08 8.07
C ALA A 49 15.94 32.35 8.05
N VAL A 50 16.01 33.06 6.91
CA VAL A 50 16.71 34.36 6.84
C VAL A 50 16.03 35.40 7.74
N ASN A 51 14.70 35.48 7.72
CA ASN A 51 13.94 36.39 8.59
C ASN A 51 14.20 36.08 10.07
N GLU A 52 14.26 34.81 10.46
CA GLU A 52 14.53 34.39 11.83
C GLU A 52 15.96 34.77 12.27
N VAL A 53 16.96 34.67 11.40
CA VAL A 53 18.33 35.18 11.67
C VAL A 53 18.30 36.70 11.84
N CYS A 54 17.60 37.42 10.95
CA CYS A 54 17.49 38.87 11.02
C CYS A 54 16.85 39.34 12.34
N GLU A 55 15.79 38.68 12.78
CA GLU A 55 15.12 38.99 14.04
C GLU A 55 16.00 38.70 15.26
N LYS A 56 16.67 37.55 15.29
CA LYS A 56 17.49 37.13 16.45
C LYS A 56 18.79 37.90 16.61
N PHE A 57 19.41 38.32 15.50
CA PHE A 57 20.70 39.01 15.50
C PHE A 57 20.58 40.52 15.22
N GLY A 58 19.37 41.00 14.88
CA GLY A 58 19.12 42.42 14.59
C GLY A 58 19.80 42.92 13.31
N VAL A 59 20.08 42.02 12.36
CA VAL A 59 20.78 42.31 11.10
C VAL A 59 19.81 42.44 9.94
N LYS A 60 20.23 43.08 8.85
CA LYS A 60 19.40 43.17 7.63
C LYS A 60 19.54 41.90 6.78
N GLU A 61 18.48 41.59 6.03
CA GLU A 61 18.42 40.45 5.12
C GLU A 61 19.63 40.38 4.18
N GLN A 62 20.04 41.53 3.63
CA GLN A 62 21.18 41.66 2.72
C GLN A 62 22.50 41.19 3.33
N GLU A 63 22.69 41.35 4.64
CA GLU A 63 23.90 40.94 5.35
C GLU A 63 23.95 39.41 5.47
N VAL A 64 22.80 38.78 5.74
CA VAL A 64 22.66 37.31 5.78
C VAL A 64 22.88 36.71 4.38
N HIS A 65 22.27 37.29 3.34
CA HIS A 65 22.51 36.85 1.95
C HIS A 65 23.98 37.01 1.55
N SER A 66 24.62 38.11 1.92
CA SER A 66 26.04 38.34 1.65
C SER A 66 26.92 37.31 2.37
N ALA A 67 26.58 36.95 3.61
CA ALA A 67 27.28 35.93 4.38
C ALA A 67 27.11 34.52 3.76
N LEU A 68 25.93 34.20 3.22
CA LEU A 68 25.70 32.93 2.52
C LEU A 68 26.40 32.85 1.16
N LEU A 69 26.51 33.97 0.46
CA LEU A 69 27.19 34.08 -0.84
C LEU A 69 28.72 34.20 -0.73
N SER A 70 29.24 34.64 0.42
CA SER A 70 30.69 34.78 0.65
C SER A 70 31.42 33.43 0.65
N GLY A 71 30.70 32.36 0.99
CA GLY A 71 31.24 31.01 1.07
C GLY A 71 32.21 30.77 2.23
N ASP A 72 32.30 31.69 3.20
CA ASP A 72 33.13 31.51 4.40
C ASP A 72 32.42 30.59 5.41
N PRO A 73 32.97 29.39 5.71
CA PRO A 73 32.37 28.46 6.67
C PRO A 73 32.37 28.97 8.12
N HIS A 74 33.12 30.04 8.42
CA HIS A 74 33.27 30.59 9.78
C HIS A 74 32.41 31.85 10.02
N ASP A 75 31.64 32.29 9.02
CA ASP A 75 30.76 33.44 9.18
C ASP A 75 29.60 33.12 10.14
N GLN A 76 29.42 33.95 11.16
CA GLN A 76 28.45 33.71 12.23
C GLN A 76 27.00 33.75 11.74
N LEU A 77 26.68 34.57 10.73
CA LEU A 77 25.34 34.66 10.16
C LEU A 77 25.04 33.45 9.27
N ALA A 78 26.04 32.98 8.50
CA ALA A 78 25.93 31.76 7.72
C ALA A 78 25.75 30.54 8.64
N ILE A 79 26.52 30.44 9.73
CA ILE A 79 26.37 29.37 10.73
C ILE A 79 24.98 29.41 11.36
N ALA A 80 24.50 30.60 11.77
CA ALA A 80 23.17 30.76 12.37
C ALA A 80 22.04 30.32 11.42
N TYR A 81 22.12 30.68 10.14
CA TYR A 81 21.18 30.25 9.10
C TYR A 81 21.15 28.71 8.98
N HIS A 82 22.31 28.08 8.82
CA HIS A 82 22.39 26.62 8.66
C HIS A 82 21.89 25.89 9.92
N LEU A 83 22.11 26.43 11.12
CA LEU A 83 21.62 25.85 12.37
C LEU A 83 20.09 25.88 12.47
N ILE A 84 19.44 26.93 11.97
CA ILE A 84 17.96 27.02 11.91
C ILE A 84 17.41 26.01 10.90
N ILE A 85 18.01 25.93 9.72
CA ILE A 85 17.66 24.93 8.70
C ILE A 85 17.82 23.51 9.25
N ASP A 86 18.92 23.23 9.96
CA ASP A 86 19.18 21.91 10.55
C ASP A 86 18.17 21.55 11.63
N ASN A 87 17.80 22.50 12.50
CA ASN A 87 16.76 22.25 13.51
C ASN A 87 15.39 22.00 12.89
N LYS A 88 15.02 22.78 11.86
CA LYS A 88 13.77 22.58 11.09
C LYS A 88 13.78 21.21 10.42
N ARG A 89 14.91 20.81 9.83
CA ARG A 89 15.13 19.49 9.22
C ARG A 89 15.00 18.34 10.23
N ILE A 90 15.60 18.46 11.42
CA ILE A 90 15.50 17.43 12.47
C ILE A 90 14.04 17.28 12.93
N ALA A 91 13.33 18.39 13.11
CA ALA A 91 11.91 18.38 13.46
C ALA A 91 11.05 17.75 12.35
N ASP A 92 11.31 18.08 11.08
CA ASP A 92 10.62 17.51 9.92
C ASP A 92 10.93 16.02 9.71
N GLU A 93 12.15 15.59 9.98
CA GLU A 93 12.55 14.18 9.91
C GLU A 93 11.87 13.35 11.01
N ALA A 94 11.79 13.88 12.23
CA ALA A 94 11.01 13.29 13.32
C ALA A 94 9.52 13.22 12.97
N ALA A 95 8.95 14.31 12.43
CA ALA A 95 7.57 14.35 11.96
C ALA A 95 7.33 13.37 10.80
N LYS A 96 8.27 13.20 9.87
CA LYS A 96 8.16 12.23 8.77
C LYS A 96 8.30 10.78 9.22
N ALA A 97 9.10 10.50 10.26
CA ALA A 97 9.14 9.18 10.87
C ALA A 97 7.77 8.81 11.46
N GLU A 98 7.13 9.75 12.17
CA GLU A 98 5.75 9.58 12.65
C GLU A 98 4.74 9.48 11.50
N LEU A 99 4.90 10.28 10.45
CA LEU A 99 4.04 10.26 9.25
C LEU A 99 4.12 8.90 8.55
N LYS A 100 5.33 8.36 8.37
CA LYS A 100 5.54 7.05 7.74
C LYS A 100 4.87 5.95 8.56
N ASP A 101 5.01 5.98 9.87
CA ASP A 101 4.34 5.03 10.77
C ASP A 101 2.81 5.18 10.79
N PHE A 102 2.30 6.39 10.52
CA PHE A 102 0.87 6.65 10.39
C PHE A 102 0.27 6.15 9.07
N TYR A 103 0.92 6.41 7.94
CA TYR A 103 0.39 6.06 6.61
C TYR A 103 0.76 4.65 6.14
N VAL A 104 1.81 4.04 6.70
CA VAL A 104 2.34 2.75 6.23
C VAL A 104 2.55 1.79 7.38
N ALA A 105 1.95 0.60 7.27
CA ALA A 105 2.18 -0.46 8.25
C ALA A 105 3.60 -1.03 8.14
N SER A 106 4.28 -1.17 9.27
CA SER A 106 5.59 -1.82 9.36
C SER A 106 5.49 -3.35 9.28
N SER A 107 6.52 -3.97 8.69
CA SER A 107 6.65 -5.43 8.57
C SER A 107 8.02 -5.89 9.09
N PRO A 108 8.09 -6.85 10.03
CA PRO A 108 6.95 -7.55 10.65
C PRO A 108 6.15 -6.63 11.59
N PRO A 109 4.83 -6.84 11.74
CA PRO A 109 4.02 -6.07 12.67
C PRO A 109 4.50 -6.29 14.11
N PRO A 110 4.44 -5.29 15.01
CA PRO A 110 4.94 -5.41 16.38
C PRO A 110 4.28 -6.60 17.10
N ILE A 111 5.09 -7.44 17.73
CA ILE A 111 4.64 -8.71 18.30
C ILE A 111 3.79 -8.43 19.55
N SER A 112 2.56 -8.94 19.58
CA SER A 112 1.76 -8.96 20.80
C SER A 112 2.35 -10.00 21.75
N PHE A 113 2.70 -9.58 22.96
CA PHE A 113 3.28 -10.39 24.03
C PHE A 113 2.79 -11.86 24.04
N SER A 114 3.73 -12.81 23.96
CA SER A 114 3.51 -14.14 24.48
C SER A 114 3.76 -14.10 26.00
N PRO A 115 2.97 -14.78 26.86
CA PRO A 115 3.13 -14.68 28.32
C PRO A 115 4.39 -15.37 28.87
N SER A 116 5.31 -15.84 28.02
CA SER A 116 6.41 -16.73 28.44
C SER A 116 7.82 -16.27 28.05
N GLU A 117 8.01 -15.05 27.55
CA GLU A 117 9.35 -14.54 27.26
C GLU A 117 9.67 -13.28 28.06
N LEU A 118 10.70 -13.38 28.90
CA LEU A 118 11.19 -12.37 29.85
C LEU A 118 11.91 -11.17 29.17
N ASN A 119 11.64 -10.90 27.90
CA ASN A 119 12.27 -9.80 27.17
C ASN A 119 11.22 -8.74 26.77
N PRO A 120 11.22 -7.55 27.40
CA PRO A 120 10.34 -6.46 26.99
C PRO A 120 10.84 -5.94 25.63
N SER A 121 10.15 -6.30 24.55
CA SER A 121 10.26 -5.55 23.31
C SER A 121 9.80 -4.11 23.60
N PRO A 122 10.55 -3.06 23.21
CA PRO A 122 10.25 -1.66 23.57
C PRO A 122 8.98 -1.10 22.90
N ILE A 123 8.36 -1.86 21.99
CA ILE A 123 7.23 -1.43 21.17
C ILE A 123 5.93 -1.95 21.80
N ARG A 124 5.14 -1.04 22.36
CA ARG A 124 3.79 -1.37 22.87
C ARG A 124 2.87 -1.72 21.69
N PRO A 125 2.06 -2.79 21.78
CA PRO A 125 1.08 -3.11 20.74
C PRO A 125 0.01 -2.01 20.67
N HIS A 126 -0.49 -1.74 19.45
CA HIS A 126 -1.54 -0.76 19.21
C HIS A 126 -2.80 -1.08 20.06
N PRO A 127 -3.44 -0.08 20.70
CA PRO A 127 -4.55 -0.31 21.64
C PRO A 127 -5.76 -1.03 21.02
N GLU A 128 -5.99 -0.86 19.72
CA GLU A 128 -7.09 -1.54 18.99
C GLU A 128 -6.73 -2.95 18.49
N ARG A 129 -5.53 -3.47 18.79
CA ARG A 129 -5.14 -4.80 18.33
C ARG A 129 -5.84 -5.88 19.15
N ILE A 130 -6.96 -6.38 18.64
CA ILE A 130 -7.76 -7.42 19.29
C ILE A 130 -6.96 -8.74 19.35
N ALA A 131 -6.95 -9.37 20.53
CA ALA A 131 -6.37 -10.71 20.70
C ALA A 131 -7.13 -11.73 19.83
N PRO A 132 -6.45 -12.72 19.23
CA PRO A 132 -7.12 -13.72 18.39
C PRO A 132 -8.28 -14.37 19.14
N LEU A 133 -9.47 -14.38 18.51
CA LEU A 133 -10.66 -15.04 19.04
C LEU A 133 -10.31 -16.49 19.38
N ARG A 134 -10.26 -16.80 20.68
CA ARG A 134 -10.22 -18.15 21.19
C ARG A 134 -11.64 -18.52 21.54
N ASP A 135 -12.20 -19.55 20.91
CA ASP A 135 -13.44 -20.14 21.37
C ASP A 135 -13.23 -20.64 22.80
N ARG A 136 -13.74 -19.88 23.78
CA ARG A 136 -13.91 -20.37 25.15
C ARG A 136 -15.05 -21.37 25.10
N VAL A 137 -14.71 -22.66 24.99
CA VAL A 137 -15.66 -23.73 25.29
C VAL A 137 -15.95 -23.65 26.80
N MET A 138 -16.96 -22.88 27.20
CA MET A 138 -17.58 -22.99 28.52
C MET A 138 -18.54 -24.19 28.46
N GLY A 139 -18.01 -25.38 28.71
CA GLY A 139 -18.81 -26.54 29.08
C GLY A 139 -19.07 -26.51 30.59
N PRO A 140 -20.32 -26.70 31.07
CA PRO A 140 -20.58 -26.89 32.49
C PRO A 140 -20.21 -28.33 32.89
N ASN A 141 -19.58 -28.46 34.05
CA ASN A 141 -19.24 -29.70 34.78
C ASN A 141 -18.10 -30.60 34.26
N SER A 142 -16.94 -30.54 34.92
CA SER A 142 -16.32 -31.73 35.53
C SER A 142 -15.29 -31.29 36.58
N GLY A 143 -15.47 -31.72 37.82
CA GLY A 143 -14.45 -31.62 38.86
C GLY A 143 -13.32 -32.63 38.67
N GLY A 144 -12.24 -32.44 39.43
CA GLY A 144 -11.14 -33.41 39.55
C GLY A 144 -9.84 -32.92 38.92
N GLY A 145 -8.84 -32.65 39.76
CA GLY A 145 -7.56 -32.08 39.36
C GLY A 145 -6.77 -32.89 38.35
N SER A 146 -6.18 -32.18 37.40
CA SER A 146 -4.86 -32.48 36.85
C SER A 146 -4.27 -31.19 36.29
N ASP A 147 -3.13 -30.76 36.83
CA ASP A 147 -2.31 -29.69 36.25
C ASP A 147 -1.74 -30.19 34.93
N ARG A 148 -2.47 -29.95 33.84
CA ARG A 148 -1.92 -29.95 32.49
C ARG A 148 -2.26 -28.61 31.88
N PRO A 149 -1.28 -27.82 31.41
CA PRO A 149 -1.59 -26.60 30.69
C PRO A 149 -2.36 -27.01 29.43
N SER A 150 -3.66 -26.73 29.43
CA SER A 150 -4.53 -26.92 28.28
C SER A 150 -3.95 -26.08 27.15
N ARG A 151 -3.17 -26.73 26.27
CA ARG A 151 -2.73 -26.15 25.01
C ARG A 151 -4.00 -25.93 24.19
N GLY A 152 -4.54 -24.72 24.29
CA GLY A 152 -5.70 -24.29 23.52
C GLY A 152 -5.53 -24.65 22.05
N THR A 153 -6.63 -25.02 21.41
CA THR A 153 -6.69 -25.31 19.98
C THR A 153 -6.00 -24.20 19.19
N PRO A 154 -5.05 -24.53 18.28
CA PRO A 154 -4.35 -23.52 17.51
C PRO A 154 -5.36 -22.75 16.65
N VAL A 155 -5.37 -21.42 16.80
CA VAL A 155 -6.19 -20.52 15.99
C VAL A 155 -5.81 -20.71 14.52
N LYS A 156 -6.71 -21.29 13.72
CA LYS A 156 -6.51 -21.45 12.28
C LYS A 156 -6.56 -20.07 11.63
N ARG A 157 -5.42 -19.56 11.18
CA ARG A 157 -5.35 -18.33 10.40
C ARG A 157 -5.83 -18.59 8.98
N ALA A 158 -6.72 -17.73 8.47
CA ALA A 158 -7.07 -17.74 7.06
C ALA A 158 -5.83 -17.44 6.21
N LYS A 159 -5.62 -18.22 5.14
CA LYS A 159 -4.54 -18.02 4.17
C LYS A 159 -5.15 -17.56 2.85
N TRP A 160 -4.90 -16.30 2.50
CA TRP A 160 -5.34 -15.72 1.23
C TRP A 160 -4.52 -16.26 0.06
N HIS A 161 -5.14 -16.35 -1.11
CA HIS A 161 -4.51 -16.76 -2.36
C HIS A 161 -5.10 -15.95 -3.53
N LEU A 162 -4.28 -15.72 -4.56
CA LEU A 162 -4.67 -15.02 -5.78
C LEU A 162 -5.59 -15.90 -6.64
N GLY A 163 -6.72 -15.33 -7.08
CA GLY A 163 -7.65 -15.95 -8.03
C GLY A 163 -8.17 -17.33 -7.59
N ILE A 164 -8.53 -18.15 -8.58
CA ILE A 164 -8.90 -19.56 -8.39
C ILE A 164 -7.94 -20.48 -9.16
N ARG A 165 -7.73 -21.71 -8.66
CA ARG A 165 -6.81 -22.67 -9.27
C ARG A 165 -7.55 -23.89 -9.81
N SER A 166 -7.04 -24.45 -10.90
CA SER A 166 -7.55 -25.68 -11.50
C SER A 166 -6.41 -26.56 -12.01
N GLN A 167 -6.61 -27.88 -11.95
CA GLN A 167 -5.69 -28.89 -12.48
C GLN A 167 -6.12 -29.42 -13.87
N SER A 168 -7.27 -28.96 -14.37
CA SER A 168 -7.81 -29.32 -15.68
C SER A 168 -6.95 -28.75 -16.82
N LYS A 169 -7.15 -29.23 -18.06
CA LYS A 169 -6.39 -28.71 -19.20
C LYS A 169 -6.79 -27.24 -19.48
N PRO A 170 -5.86 -26.39 -19.96
CA PRO A 170 -6.14 -24.96 -20.19
C PRO A 170 -7.37 -24.69 -21.06
N ASN A 171 -7.54 -25.45 -22.15
CA ASN A 171 -8.68 -25.30 -23.05
C ASN A 171 -10.00 -25.68 -22.36
N ASP A 172 -10.00 -26.73 -21.53
CA ASP A 172 -11.17 -27.16 -20.78
C ASP A 172 -11.57 -26.11 -19.74
N ILE A 173 -10.58 -25.53 -19.05
CA ILE A 173 -10.79 -24.43 -18.10
C ILE A 173 -11.43 -23.23 -18.82
N MET A 174 -10.85 -22.79 -19.94
CA MET A 174 -11.42 -21.65 -20.69
C MET A 174 -12.83 -21.95 -21.22
N ASN A 175 -13.10 -23.18 -21.67
CA ASN A 175 -14.44 -23.61 -22.10
C ASN A 175 -15.47 -23.52 -20.96
N GLU A 176 -15.10 -23.92 -19.73
CA GLU A 176 -15.96 -23.74 -18.56
C GLU A 176 -16.18 -22.26 -18.24
N VAL A 177 -15.13 -21.42 -18.34
CA VAL A 177 -15.25 -19.97 -18.17
C VAL A 177 -16.24 -19.37 -19.18
N TYR A 178 -16.15 -19.73 -20.46
CA TYR A 178 -17.10 -19.27 -21.47
C TYR A 178 -18.53 -19.76 -21.22
N ARG A 179 -18.70 -21.01 -20.78
CA ARG A 179 -20.01 -21.55 -20.39
C ARG A 179 -20.61 -20.78 -19.22
N ALA A 180 -19.83 -20.55 -18.17
CA ALA A 180 -20.26 -19.84 -16.98
C ALA A 180 -20.61 -18.38 -17.29
N MET A 181 -19.78 -17.67 -18.07
CA MET A 181 -20.09 -16.31 -18.52
C MET A 181 -21.37 -16.25 -19.35
N LYS A 182 -21.59 -17.22 -20.25
CA LYS A 182 -22.83 -17.31 -21.02
C LYS A 182 -24.05 -17.53 -20.14
N ALA A 183 -23.95 -18.40 -19.14
CA ALA A 183 -25.03 -18.69 -18.20
C ALA A 183 -25.41 -17.48 -17.33
N LEU A 184 -24.44 -16.59 -17.07
CA LEU A 184 -24.62 -15.35 -16.32
C LEU A 184 -24.99 -14.14 -17.19
N ASP A 185 -25.20 -14.34 -18.50
CA ASP A 185 -25.46 -13.28 -19.49
C ASP A 185 -24.39 -12.18 -19.51
N PHE A 186 -23.13 -12.59 -19.32
CA PHE A 186 -21.99 -11.68 -19.45
C PHE A 186 -21.63 -11.51 -20.92
N GLU A 187 -21.18 -10.32 -21.29
CA GLU A 187 -20.64 -10.05 -22.62
C GLU A 187 -19.11 -10.10 -22.53
N TRP A 188 -18.43 -10.65 -23.54
CA TRP A 188 -16.97 -10.70 -23.52
C TRP A 188 -16.30 -10.52 -24.88
N LYS A 189 -15.06 -10.07 -24.83
CA LYS A 189 -14.13 -9.97 -25.96
C LYS A 189 -12.89 -10.80 -25.67
N VAL A 190 -12.59 -11.76 -26.55
CA VAL A 190 -11.38 -12.56 -26.49
C VAL A 190 -10.20 -11.71 -27.01
N ILE A 191 -9.16 -11.53 -26.19
CA ILE A 191 -7.94 -10.82 -26.56
C ILE A 191 -6.86 -11.81 -27.00
N ASN A 192 -6.73 -12.91 -26.26
CA ASN A 192 -5.96 -14.08 -26.66
C ASN A 192 -6.67 -15.34 -26.10
N PRO A 193 -6.28 -16.57 -26.50
CA PRO A 193 -6.96 -17.80 -26.07
C PRO A 193 -7.13 -17.98 -24.55
N PHE A 194 -6.29 -17.33 -23.75
CA PHE A 194 -6.25 -17.40 -22.29
C PHE A 194 -6.51 -16.04 -21.62
N HIS A 195 -6.93 -15.03 -22.38
CA HIS A 195 -7.15 -13.65 -21.93
C HIS A 195 -8.44 -13.11 -22.50
N VAL A 196 -9.37 -12.80 -21.61
CA VAL A 196 -10.72 -12.37 -21.98
C VAL A 196 -11.08 -11.12 -21.19
N ARG A 197 -11.66 -10.13 -21.87
CA ARG A 197 -12.28 -8.97 -21.23
C ARG A 197 -13.78 -9.18 -21.15
N VAL A 198 -14.33 -9.02 -19.97
CA VAL A 198 -15.73 -9.29 -19.65
C VAL A 198 -16.40 -7.99 -19.26
N ARG A 199 -17.64 -7.81 -19.69
CA ARG A 199 -18.52 -6.69 -19.38
C ARG A 199 -19.87 -7.22 -18.92
N HIS A 200 -20.41 -6.65 -17.86
CA HIS A 200 -21.74 -6.95 -17.36
C HIS A 200 -22.47 -5.64 -17.06
N LYS A 201 -23.77 -5.59 -17.38
CA LYS A 201 -24.63 -4.44 -17.07
C LYS A 201 -25.27 -4.65 -15.71
N ASN A 202 -24.98 -3.79 -14.73
CA ASN A 202 -25.70 -3.81 -13.48
C ASN A 202 -27.15 -3.37 -13.72
N ALA A 203 -28.12 -4.25 -13.40
CA ALA A 203 -29.53 -3.99 -13.60
C ALA A 203 -30.08 -2.86 -12.72
N LEU A 204 -29.49 -2.64 -11.54
CA LEU A 204 -29.94 -1.62 -10.58
C LEU A 204 -29.35 -0.24 -10.89
N SER A 205 -28.04 -0.18 -11.17
CA SER A 205 -27.35 1.10 -11.45
C SER A 205 -27.39 1.49 -12.93
N GLY A 206 -27.70 0.55 -13.83
CA GLY A 206 -27.62 0.73 -15.28
C GLY A 206 -26.19 0.86 -15.82
N LYS A 207 -25.19 0.86 -14.94
CA LYS A 207 -23.77 1.02 -15.28
C LYS A 207 -23.16 -0.30 -15.74
N TYR A 208 -22.11 -0.20 -16.52
CA TYR A 208 -21.34 -1.36 -16.97
C TYR A 208 -20.12 -1.58 -16.08
N VAL A 209 -20.01 -2.79 -15.56
CA VAL A 209 -18.86 -3.28 -14.83
C VAL A 209 -17.99 -4.06 -15.79
N LYS A 210 -16.67 -3.87 -15.72
CA LYS A 210 -15.72 -4.53 -16.60
C LYS A 210 -14.64 -5.21 -15.77
N MET A 211 -14.28 -6.44 -16.16
CA MET A 211 -13.13 -7.15 -15.60
C MET A 211 -12.31 -7.85 -16.68
N SER A 212 -11.06 -8.17 -16.37
CA SER A 212 -10.17 -8.98 -17.17
C SER A 212 -9.99 -10.34 -16.51
N LEU A 213 -10.10 -11.40 -17.30
CA LEU A 213 -9.82 -12.77 -16.92
C LEU A 213 -8.56 -13.25 -17.65
N GLN A 214 -7.57 -13.71 -16.91
CA GLN A 214 -6.33 -14.24 -17.49
C GLN A 214 -5.98 -15.57 -16.84
N LEU A 215 -5.78 -16.60 -17.68
CA LEU A 215 -5.28 -17.89 -17.22
C LEU A 215 -3.75 -17.88 -17.27
N TYR A 216 -3.13 -18.24 -16.16
CA TYR A 216 -1.70 -18.42 -15.99
C TYR A 216 -1.37 -19.85 -15.62
N GLN A 217 -0.17 -20.31 -15.98
CA GLN A 217 0.37 -21.56 -15.46
C GLN A 217 1.24 -21.25 -14.24
N VAL A 218 0.94 -21.90 -13.11
CA VAL A 218 1.69 -21.73 -11.86
C VAL A 218 2.73 -22.84 -11.69
N ASP A 219 2.37 -24.07 -12.06
CA ASP A 219 3.23 -25.25 -11.97
C ASP A 219 2.84 -26.27 -13.06
N TYR A 220 3.52 -27.40 -13.13
CA TYR A 220 3.15 -28.51 -13.98
C TYR A 220 1.75 -29.02 -13.62
N LYS A 221 0.81 -28.86 -14.56
CA LYS A 221 -0.62 -29.17 -14.40
C LYS A 221 -1.35 -28.34 -13.33
N SER A 222 -0.85 -27.15 -12.97
CA SER A 222 -1.58 -26.22 -12.12
C SER A 222 -1.73 -24.87 -12.81
N TYR A 223 -2.98 -24.47 -13.02
CA TYR A 223 -3.34 -23.22 -13.66
C TYR A 223 -4.10 -22.31 -12.70
N LEU A 224 -3.91 -21.01 -12.83
CA LEU A 224 -4.54 -19.97 -12.02
C LEU A 224 -5.32 -19.05 -12.94
N LEU A 225 -6.61 -18.89 -12.67
CA LEU A 225 -7.45 -17.89 -13.29
C LEU A 225 -7.43 -16.63 -12.42
N ASP A 226 -6.87 -15.56 -12.98
CA ASP A 226 -6.77 -14.24 -12.37
C ASP A 226 -7.95 -13.35 -12.75
N PHE A 227 -8.35 -12.48 -11.83
CA PHE A 227 -9.45 -11.53 -11.97
C PHE A 227 -8.91 -10.12 -11.71
N LYS A 228 -8.99 -9.26 -12.72
CA LYS A 228 -8.52 -7.88 -12.61
C LYS A 228 -9.64 -6.90 -12.94
N SER A 229 -9.90 -5.97 -12.03
CA SER A 229 -10.86 -4.88 -12.27
C SER A 229 -10.34 -3.92 -13.34
N PHE A 230 -11.25 -3.39 -14.17
CA PHE A 230 -10.95 -2.22 -15.00
C PHE A 230 -11.54 -0.98 -14.33
N SER A 231 -10.71 0.04 -14.09
CA SER A 231 -11.25 1.36 -13.70
C SER A 231 -12.07 1.92 -14.86
N SER A 232 -13.30 2.36 -14.59
CA SER A 232 -14.10 3.09 -15.57
C SER A 232 -13.64 4.55 -15.58
N GLU A 233 -12.59 4.88 -16.34
CA GLU A 233 -12.08 6.27 -16.40
C GLU A 233 -12.87 7.20 -17.34
N ASN A 234 -13.98 6.76 -17.93
CA ASN A 234 -14.71 7.59 -18.89
C ASN A 234 -16.17 7.77 -18.46
N ASN A 235 -16.48 8.95 -17.88
CA ASN A 235 -17.72 9.72 -18.11
C ASN A 235 -17.80 11.06 -17.32
N GLU A 236 -16.69 11.67 -16.88
CA GLU A 236 -16.71 13.02 -16.27
C GLU A 236 -16.17 14.14 -17.19
N GLU A 237 -16.11 13.92 -18.50
CA GLU A 237 -15.88 14.99 -19.48
C GLU A 237 -17.21 15.43 -20.12
N ASN A 238 -18.11 16.07 -19.35
CA ASN A 238 -19.02 17.08 -19.94
C ASN A 238 -19.79 18.00 -18.97
N ASP A 239 -19.68 17.89 -17.65
CA ASP A 239 -20.31 18.89 -16.78
C ASP A 239 -19.35 20.04 -16.50
N GLY A 240 -19.51 21.12 -17.26
CA GLY A 240 -18.96 22.43 -16.92
C GLY A 240 -19.41 22.87 -15.52
N PRO A 241 -18.76 23.88 -14.93
CA PRO A 241 -19.02 24.30 -13.56
C PRO A 241 -20.41 24.94 -13.46
N SER A 242 -21.41 24.12 -13.15
CA SER A 242 -22.77 24.56 -12.87
C SER A 242 -22.85 24.82 -11.37
N VAL A 243 -22.83 26.09 -11.00
CA VAL A 243 -23.13 26.55 -9.65
C VAL A 243 -24.60 26.23 -9.36
N THR A 244 -24.88 25.18 -8.58
CA THR A 244 -26.25 24.86 -8.15
C THR A 244 -26.31 24.45 -6.68
N ASP A 245 -26.91 25.34 -5.88
CA ASP A 245 -27.87 25.15 -4.78
C ASP A 245 -27.72 23.93 -3.84
N PRO A 246 -27.52 24.11 -2.51
CA PRO A 246 -27.37 23.01 -1.54
C PRO A 246 -28.63 22.18 -1.21
N SER A 247 -29.75 22.32 -1.94
CA SER A 247 -31.06 21.85 -1.48
C SER A 247 -31.69 20.65 -2.21
N VAL A 248 -30.92 19.88 -3.01
CA VAL A 248 -31.47 18.68 -3.69
C VAL A 248 -30.74 17.40 -3.24
N CYS A 249 -31.32 16.70 -2.27
CA CYS A 249 -31.01 15.31 -1.96
C CYS A 249 -31.51 14.39 -3.09
N GLN A 250 -30.81 14.38 -4.23
CA GLN A 250 -30.95 13.31 -5.19
C GLN A 250 -30.20 12.09 -4.64
N GLN A 251 -30.94 11.00 -4.39
CA GLN A 251 -30.36 9.67 -4.18
C GLN A 251 -29.56 9.29 -5.41
N GLN A 252 -28.29 9.69 -5.46
CA GLN A 252 -27.37 9.24 -6.48
C GLN A 252 -27.15 7.75 -6.24
N ASN A 253 -27.68 6.94 -7.15
CA ASN A 253 -27.58 5.49 -7.18
C ASN A 253 -26.10 5.11 -7.43
N THR A 254 -25.29 5.21 -6.37
CA THR A 254 -23.84 5.13 -6.39
C THR A 254 -23.41 3.72 -6.04
N GLY A 255 -23.57 2.80 -7.00
CA GLY A 255 -22.90 1.49 -6.89
C GLY A 255 -21.40 1.71 -6.66
N HIS A 256 -20.85 1.12 -5.61
CA HIS A 256 -19.41 1.15 -5.36
C HIS A 256 -18.71 0.23 -6.37
N HIS A 257 -17.91 0.81 -7.27
CA HIS A 257 -17.19 0.07 -8.33
C HIS A 257 -16.48 -1.19 -7.82
N THR A 258 -15.80 -1.08 -6.68
CA THR A 258 -15.10 -2.23 -6.05
C THR A 258 -16.06 -3.34 -5.66
N MET A 259 -17.24 -3.00 -5.12
CA MET A 259 -18.25 -3.99 -4.73
C MET A 259 -18.88 -4.64 -5.95
N GLU A 260 -19.21 -3.85 -6.98
CA GLU A 260 -19.75 -4.38 -8.23
C GLU A 260 -18.75 -5.34 -8.92
N PHE A 261 -17.45 -5.04 -8.86
CA PHE A 261 -16.40 -5.96 -9.30
C PHE A 261 -16.39 -7.26 -8.49
N PHE A 262 -16.48 -7.19 -7.15
CA PHE A 262 -16.51 -8.38 -6.30
C PHE A 262 -17.76 -9.23 -6.52
N GLU A 263 -18.92 -8.62 -6.70
CA GLU A 263 -20.17 -9.33 -7.03
C GLU A 263 -20.05 -10.06 -8.37
N MET A 264 -19.49 -9.39 -9.38
CA MET A 264 -19.26 -10.00 -10.69
C MET A 264 -18.28 -11.18 -10.61
N CYS A 265 -17.21 -11.06 -9.80
CA CYS A 265 -16.29 -12.17 -9.53
C CYS A 265 -16.97 -13.31 -8.78
N ALA A 266 -17.72 -13.01 -7.72
CA ALA A 266 -18.40 -13.99 -6.89
C ALA A 266 -19.43 -14.80 -7.67
N ALA A 267 -20.21 -14.15 -8.55
CA ALA A 267 -21.16 -14.82 -9.44
C ALA A 267 -20.45 -15.81 -10.36
N LEU A 268 -19.36 -15.40 -11.00
CA LEU A 268 -18.59 -16.26 -11.90
C LEU A 268 -17.91 -17.41 -11.16
N ILE A 269 -17.28 -17.15 -10.01
CA ILE A 269 -16.64 -18.18 -9.18
C ILE A 269 -17.66 -19.21 -8.71
N THR A 270 -18.83 -18.76 -8.25
CA THR A 270 -19.91 -19.66 -7.80
C THR A 270 -20.42 -20.51 -8.95
N GLN A 271 -20.54 -19.95 -10.16
CA GLN A 271 -20.97 -20.69 -11.34
C GLN A 271 -19.93 -21.73 -11.80
N LEU A 272 -18.64 -21.45 -11.64
CA LEU A 272 -17.54 -22.38 -11.97
C LEU A 272 -17.33 -23.48 -10.93
N ALA A 273 -17.85 -23.30 -9.72
CA ALA A 273 -17.76 -24.28 -8.63
C ALA A 273 -18.93 -25.27 -8.61
N ARG A 274 -19.91 -25.12 -9.51
CA ARG A 274 -21.04 -26.05 -9.71
C ARG A 274 -20.66 -27.17 -10.65
#